data_AF-A0A422M7A5-F1
#
_entry.id   AF-A0A422M7A5-F1
#
_cell.length_a   1.000
_cell.length_b   1.000
_cell.length_c   1.000
_cell.angle_alpha   90.00
_cell.angle_beta   90.00
_cell.angle_gamma   90.00
#
_symmetry.space_group_name_H-M   'P 1'
#
loop_
_entity.id
_entity.type
_entity.pdbx_description
1 polymer ?
#
loop_
_entity_poly.entity_id
_entity_poly.type
_entity_poly.pdbx_seq_one_letter_code
_entity_poly.pdbx_strand_id
1 'polypeptide(L)'
;MKQIYAFAEGNMEMRALLGGKGANLAEMTNLGLPVPPGFTITTAACHSYQTNHGLSDDLLQELDTHLTALEQATGKQFDDQTSPLLVSVRSGAPISMPGMMDTILNIGLNDQTAVALAKLTNDPRFAYDSYRRLLAMFGNVVYGLSEKAFDDVLTTMKRDKGYASDLDLTTTDLQAIIASFKQLYEQAGKTFP
;
A
#
# COMPACT_ATOMS: atom_id res chain seq x y z
N MET A 1 17.65 12.36 15.33
CA MET A 1 16.98 13.43 14.55
C MET A 1 15.65 12.85 14.08
N LYS A 2 14.55 13.59 14.16
CA LYS A 2 13.21 13.09 13.81
C LYS A 2 13.15 12.66 12.33
N GLN A 3 12.77 11.43 12.05
CA GLN A 3 12.82 10.82 10.72
C GLN A 3 11.45 10.71 10.05
N ILE A 4 10.36 10.83 10.80
CA ILE A 4 8.98 10.72 10.33
C ILE A 4 8.17 11.90 10.85
N TYR A 5 7.31 12.46 10.01
CA TYR A 5 6.43 13.58 10.39
C TYR A 5 4.98 13.21 10.09
N ALA A 6 4.10 13.32 11.08
CA ALA A 6 2.67 13.34 10.80
C ALA A 6 2.34 14.55 9.93
N PHE A 7 1.27 14.49 9.12
CA PHE A 7 0.93 15.61 8.23
C PHE A 7 0.71 16.92 9.00
N ALA A 8 0.15 16.87 10.22
CA ALA A 8 -0.04 18.04 11.07
C ALA A 8 1.27 18.66 11.64
N GLU A 9 2.42 17.99 11.47
CA GLU A 9 3.72 18.45 11.98
C GLU A 9 4.60 19.03 10.88
N GLY A 10 4.20 18.89 9.61
CA GLY A 10 4.89 19.44 8.45
C GLY A 10 4.27 20.75 7.97
N ASN A 11 4.87 21.34 6.93
CA ASN A 11 4.29 22.44 6.16
C ASN A 11 4.95 22.54 4.77
N MET A 12 4.48 23.48 3.94
CA MET A 12 5.00 23.68 2.59
C MET A 12 6.50 24.02 2.53
N GLU A 13 7.07 24.68 3.55
CA GLU A 13 8.48 25.08 3.59
C GLU A 13 9.43 23.89 3.75
N MET A 14 8.93 22.77 4.30
CA MET A 14 9.68 21.55 4.53
C MET A 14 9.82 20.65 3.28
N ARG A 15 9.57 21.18 2.09
CA ARG A 15 9.63 20.44 0.81
C ARG A 15 10.93 19.69 0.56
N ALA A 16 12.07 20.22 1.02
CA ALA A 16 13.35 19.54 0.89
C ALA A 16 13.42 18.25 1.75
N LEU A 17 12.75 18.27 2.92
CA LEU A 17 12.76 17.18 3.89
C LEU A 17 11.62 16.18 3.69
N LEU A 18 10.42 16.64 3.34
CA LEU A 18 9.20 15.82 3.19
C LEU A 18 8.89 15.46 1.74
N GLY A 19 9.64 16.02 0.78
CA GLY A 19 9.30 15.97 -0.62
C GLY A 19 8.08 16.84 -0.97
N GLY A 20 7.79 16.98 -2.27
CA GLY A 20 6.69 17.81 -2.74
C GLY A 20 5.31 17.29 -2.32
N LYS A 21 5.11 15.95 -2.31
CA LYS A 21 3.84 15.35 -1.89
C LYS A 21 3.62 15.46 -0.38
N GLY A 22 4.62 15.12 0.42
CA GLY A 22 4.53 15.18 1.89
C GLY A 22 4.30 16.61 2.38
N ALA A 23 5.03 17.58 1.84
CA ALA A 23 4.84 19.00 2.17
C ALA A 23 3.44 19.53 1.79
N ASN A 24 2.92 19.16 0.61
CA ASN A 24 1.55 19.53 0.20
C ASN A 24 0.48 18.86 1.08
N LEU A 25 0.63 17.58 1.44
CA LEU A 25 -0.30 16.89 2.34
C LEU A 25 -0.33 17.55 3.72
N ALA A 26 0.84 17.95 4.22
CA ALA A 26 0.95 18.69 5.46
C ALA A 26 0.26 20.06 5.37
N GLU A 27 0.52 20.82 4.30
CA GLU A 27 -0.12 22.12 4.06
C GLU A 27 -1.65 22.00 4.00
N MET A 28 -2.17 21.04 3.23
CA MET A 28 -3.61 20.79 3.13
C MET A 28 -4.22 20.41 4.48
N THR A 29 -3.51 19.62 5.30
CA THR A 29 -3.94 19.24 6.64
C THR A 29 -4.00 20.46 7.57
N ASN A 30 -2.98 21.33 7.53
CA ASN A 30 -2.94 22.55 8.33
C ASN A 30 -4.02 23.57 7.92
N LEU A 31 -4.42 23.58 6.64
CA LEU A 31 -5.54 24.37 6.12
C LEU A 31 -6.91 23.81 6.51
N GLY A 32 -6.98 22.66 7.20
CA GLY A 32 -8.23 22.03 7.63
C GLY A 32 -8.99 21.33 6.50
N LEU A 33 -8.34 21.02 5.38
CA LEU A 33 -8.96 20.22 4.31
C LEU A 33 -9.12 18.76 4.79
N PRO A 34 -10.11 18.02 4.26
CA PRO A 34 -10.38 16.64 4.68
C PRO A 34 -9.35 15.66 4.08
N VAL A 35 -8.11 15.74 4.57
CA VAL A 35 -7.01 14.84 4.21
C VAL A 35 -7.07 13.62 5.14
N PRO A 36 -7.10 12.38 4.62
CA PRO A 36 -6.96 11.19 5.45
C PRO A 36 -5.67 11.26 6.29
N PRO A 37 -5.71 10.86 7.57
CA PRO A 37 -4.54 10.93 8.44
C PRO A 37 -3.40 10.08 7.88
N GLY A 38 -2.16 10.51 8.15
CA GLY A 38 -0.97 9.85 7.67
C GLY A 38 0.29 10.59 8.07
N PHE A 39 1.42 10.07 7.60
CA PHE A 39 2.73 10.60 7.91
C PHE A 39 3.69 10.45 6.72
N THR A 40 4.80 11.17 6.77
CA THR A 40 5.85 11.17 5.75
C THR A 40 7.17 10.74 6.38
N ILE A 41 7.80 9.72 5.80
CA ILE A 41 9.20 9.37 6.08
C ILE A 41 10.09 10.33 5.29
N THR A 42 11.03 10.98 5.97
CA THR A 42 11.82 12.07 5.40
C THR A 42 12.80 11.61 4.32
N THR A 43 13.21 12.55 3.46
CA THR A 43 14.32 12.36 2.50
C THR A 43 15.64 12.06 3.21
N ALA A 44 15.85 12.59 4.42
CA ALA A 44 17.01 12.30 5.26
C ALA A 44 17.04 10.83 5.70
N ALA A 45 15.89 10.25 6.08
CA ALA A 45 15.79 8.82 6.38
C ALA A 45 16.12 7.96 5.15
N CYS A 46 15.67 8.37 3.96
CA CYS A 46 16.03 7.71 2.70
C CYS A 46 17.54 7.78 2.41
N HIS A 47 18.19 8.92 2.66
CA HIS A 47 19.64 9.05 2.52
C HIS A 47 20.39 8.16 3.52
N SER A 48 19.93 8.10 4.77
CA SER A 48 20.48 7.21 5.80
C SER A 48 20.38 5.75 5.37
N TYR A 49 19.23 5.32 4.87
CA TYR A 49 19.03 3.97 4.32
C TYR A 49 20.00 3.65 3.18
N GLN A 50 20.17 4.56 2.22
CA GLN A 50 21.11 4.36 1.11
C GLN A 50 22.57 4.28 1.56
N THR A 51 22.94 5.05 2.58
CA THR A 51 24.31 5.06 3.13
C THR A 51 24.62 3.80 3.92
N ASN A 52 23.66 3.35 4.73
CA ASN A 52 23.85 2.24 5.67
C ASN A 52 23.40 0.88 5.12
N HIS A 53 22.76 0.86 3.94
CA HIS A 53 22.15 -0.32 3.33
C HIS A 53 21.17 -1.07 4.26
N GLY A 54 20.45 -0.34 5.10
CA GLY A 54 19.54 -0.91 6.10
C GLY A 54 18.69 0.15 6.79
N LEU A 55 17.58 -0.31 7.39
CA LEU A 55 16.74 0.52 8.26
C LEU A 55 17.35 0.54 9.67
N SER A 56 17.41 1.71 10.30
CA SER A 56 17.87 1.82 11.68
C SER A 56 16.75 1.46 12.66
N ASP A 57 17.10 0.88 13.82
CA ASP A 57 16.13 0.57 14.87
C ASP A 57 15.31 1.80 15.31
N ASP A 58 15.97 2.96 15.40
CA ASP A 58 15.32 4.24 15.69
C ASP A 58 14.21 4.60 14.68
N LEU A 59 14.40 4.27 13.40
CA LEU A 59 13.42 4.56 12.35
C LEU A 59 12.24 3.60 12.45
N LEU A 60 12.50 2.33 12.75
CA LEU A 60 11.46 1.32 12.95
C LEU A 60 10.60 1.66 14.17
N GLN A 61 11.22 2.06 15.28
CA GLN A 61 10.50 2.48 16.48
C GLN A 61 9.66 3.75 16.25
N GLU A 62 10.19 4.73 15.50
CA GLU A 62 9.44 5.92 15.13
C GLU A 62 8.27 5.56 14.20
N LEU A 63 8.46 4.61 13.28
CA LEU A 63 7.41 4.09 12.39
C LEU A 63 6.27 3.44 13.19
N ASP A 64 6.59 2.57 14.15
CA ASP A 64 5.60 1.91 15.02
C ASP A 64 4.79 2.93 15.83
N THR A 65 5.45 4.00 16.31
CA THR A 65 4.80 5.10 17.03
C THR A 65 3.78 5.81 16.14
N HIS A 66 4.15 6.12 14.90
CA HIS A 66 3.25 6.79 13.95
C HIS A 66 2.15 5.88 13.42
N LEU A 67 2.41 4.59 13.26
CA LEU A 67 1.37 3.59 12.94
C LEU A 67 0.34 3.50 14.07
N THR A 68 0.79 3.39 15.33
CA THR A 68 -0.11 3.38 16.49
C THR A 68 -0.97 4.66 16.56
N ALA A 69 -0.39 5.82 16.27
CA ALA A 69 -1.14 7.07 16.22
C ALA A 69 -2.18 7.09 15.08
N LEU A 70 -1.85 6.50 13.92
CA LEU A 70 -2.78 6.35 12.80
C LEU A 70 -3.93 5.41 13.13
N GLU A 71 -3.65 4.30 13.81
CA GLU A 71 -4.66 3.37 14.31
C GLU A 71 -5.64 4.07 15.27
N GLN A 72 -5.12 4.83 16.23
CA GLN A 72 -5.93 5.61 17.17
C GLN A 72 -6.79 6.66 16.44
N ALA A 73 -6.21 7.39 15.49
CA ALA A 73 -6.92 8.44 14.75
C ALA A 73 -8.03 7.88 13.85
N THR A 74 -7.87 6.65 13.35
CA THR A 74 -8.83 6.02 12.44
C THR A 74 -9.80 5.08 13.14
N GLY A 75 -9.51 4.66 14.37
CA GLY A 75 -10.27 3.62 15.08
C GLY A 75 -10.12 2.24 14.44
N LYS A 76 -9.02 1.99 13.72
CA LYS A 76 -8.72 0.75 12.99
C LYS A 76 -7.35 0.25 13.40
N GLN A 77 -7.07 -1.04 13.21
CA GLN A 77 -5.79 -1.65 13.57
C GLN A 77 -5.21 -2.45 12.41
N PHE A 78 -3.88 -2.46 12.28
CA PHE A 78 -3.20 -3.29 11.30
C PHE A 78 -3.41 -4.76 11.66
N ASP A 79 -3.65 -5.60 10.65
CA ASP A 79 -3.94 -7.03 10.80
C ASP A 79 -5.20 -7.39 11.64
N ASP A 80 -6.11 -6.43 11.87
CA ASP A 80 -7.34 -6.68 12.62
C ASP A 80 -8.41 -7.40 11.77
N GLN A 81 -9.01 -8.45 12.33
CA GLN A 81 -10.00 -9.29 11.65
C GLN A 81 -11.43 -8.70 11.64
N THR A 82 -11.62 -7.50 12.19
CA THR A 82 -12.93 -6.84 12.29
C THR A 82 -12.96 -5.47 11.66
N SER A 83 -11.89 -4.68 11.79
CA SER A 83 -11.73 -3.29 11.35
C SER A 83 -10.27 -3.03 10.94
N PRO A 84 -9.79 -3.65 9.84
CA PRO A 84 -8.40 -3.54 9.43
C PRO A 84 -8.07 -2.11 8.96
N LEU A 85 -6.92 -1.62 9.40
CA LEU A 85 -6.28 -0.42 8.86
C LEU A 85 -5.58 -0.79 7.55
N LEU A 86 -5.96 -0.12 6.47
CA LEU A 86 -5.30 -0.23 5.17
C LEU A 86 -4.62 1.09 4.83
N VAL A 87 -3.38 1.02 4.35
CA VAL A 87 -2.59 2.21 4.02
C VAL A 87 -2.20 2.21 2.54
N SER A 88 -1.86 3.40 2.05
CA SER A 88 -1.19 3.58 0.76
C SER A 88 0.23 4.06 0.99
N VAL A 89 1.18 3.52 0.24
CA VAL A 89 2.59 3.94 0.26
C VAL A 89 2.91 4.60 -1.07
N ARG A 90 3.41 5.83 -1.01
CA ARG A 90 3.61 6.70 -2.17
C ARG A 90 4.97 7.35 -2.10
N SER A 91 5.77 7.21 -3.15
CA SER A 91 7.04 7.91 -3.29
C SER A 91 6.84 9.42 -3.47
N GLY A 92 7.73 10.22 -2.90
CA GLY A 92 7.67 11.69 -2.98
C GLY A 92 9.05 12.32 -2.83
N ALA A 93 9.62 12.81 -3.94
CA ALA A 93 10.85 13.59 -3.93
C ALA A 93 10.56 15.11 -3.85
N PRO A 94 11.54 15.95 -3.49
CA PRO A 94 11.40 17.41 -3.51
C PRO A 94 11.04 17.95 -4.89
N ILE A 95 11.57 17.33 -5.94
CA ILE A 95 11.30 17.62 -7.34
C ILE A 95 10.78 16.33 -7.99
N SER A 96 9.80 16.45 -8.88
CA SER A 96 9.24 15.29 -9.58
C SER A 96 10.32 14.61 -10.42
N MET A 97 10.58 13.32 -10.16
CA MET A 97 11.56 12.51 -10.87
C MET A 97 10.86 11.34 -11.58
N PRO A 98 11.06 11.14 -12.89
CA PRO A 98 10.73 9.89 -13.55
C PRO A 98 11.50 8.71 -12.91
N GLY A 99 10.88 7.52 -12.85
CA GLY A 99 11.53 6.31 -12.34
C GLY A 99 11.47 6.12 -10.82
N MET A 100 10.67 6.90 -10.09
CA MET A 100 10.36 6.61 -8.69
C MET A 100 9.40 5.43 -8.57
N MET A 101 9.43 4.73 -7.43
CA MET A 101 8.52 3.64 -7.09
C MET A 101 7.06 4.07 -7.28
N ASP A 102 6.29 3.20 -7.95
CA ASP A 102 4.85 3.40 -8.15
C ASP A 102 4.09 3.34 -6.82
N THR A 103 2.88 3.92 -6.83
CA THR A 103 2.01 3.90 -5.64
C THR A 103 1.48 2.50 -5.39
N ILE A 104 1.61 2.01 -4.15
CA ILE A 104 0.95 0.78 -3.71
C ILE A 104 -0.23 1.16 -2.82
N LEU A 105 -1.41 0.66 -3.15
CA LEU A 105 -2.63 0.81 -2.35
C LEU A 105 -2.95 -0.47 -1.60
N ASN A 106 -3.82 -0.37 -0.59
CA ASN A 106 -4.40 -1.48 0.17
C ASN A 106 -3.41 -2.29 1.01
N ILE A 107 -2.24 -1.75 1.35
CA ILE A 107 -1.28 -2.44 2.23
C ILE A 107 -1.95 -2.69 3.58
N GLY A 108 -1.90 -3.94 4.05
CA GLY A 108 -2.66 -4.45 5.19
C GLY A 108 -3.67 -5.55 4.81
N LEU A 109 -3.93 -5.77 3.51
CA LEU A 109 -4.72 -6.91 3.06
C LEU A 109 -3.92 -8.22 3.06
N ASN A 110 -4.51 -9.24 3.68
CA ASN A 110 -4.14 -10.64 3.65
C ASN A 110 -5.43 -11.49 3.63
N ASP A 111 -5.31 -12.83 3.72
CA ASP A 111 -6.49 -13.71 3.69
C ASP A 111 -7.51 -13.42 4.79
N GLN A 112 -7.05 -13.00 5.97
CA GLN A 112 -7.91 -12.71 7.13
C GLN A 112 -8.54 -11.32 7.00
N THR A 113 -7.73 -10.30 6.72
CA THR A 113 -8.22 -8.92 6.62
C THR A 113 -9.06 -8.67 5.36
N ALA A 114 -8.89 -9.45 4.29
CA ALA A 114 -9.79 -9.43 3.14
C ALA A 114 -11.20 -9.92 3.51
N VAL A 115 -11.31 -10.94 4.36
CA VAL A 115 -12.60 -11.40 4.89
C VAL A 115 -13.22 -10.34 5.82
N ALA A 116 -12.41 -9.68 6.64
CA ALA A 116 -12.85 -8.57 7.49
C ALA A 116 -13.41 -7.41 6.65
N LEU A 117 -12.66 -6.99 5.62
CA LEU A 117 -13.07 -5.94 4.69
C LEU A 117 -14.38 -6.27 3.99
N ALA A 118 -14.53 -7.51 3.49
CA ALA A 118 -15.75 -7.99 2.85
C ALA A 118 -16.99 -7.83 3.74
N LYS A 119 -16.85 -8.15 5.03
CA LYS A 119 -17.94 -8.01 6.02
C LYS A 119 -18.26 -6.55 6.30
N LEU A 120 -17.24 -5.71 6.49
CA LEU A 120 -17.41 -4.28 6.78
C LEU A 120 -18.12 -3.52 5.66
N THR A 121 -17.77 -3.82 4.42
CA THR A 121 -18.34 -3.13 3.26
C THR A 121 -19.62 -3.78 2.76
N ASN A 122 -19.97 -4.96 3.29
CA ASN A 122 -21.01 -5.83 2.74
C ASN A 122 -20.82 -6.08 1.22
N ASP A 123 -19.55 -6.13 0.78
CA ASP A 123 -19.16 -6.29 -0.61
C ASP A 123 -17.91 -7.18 -0.70
N PRO A 124 -18.10 -8.51 -0.75
CA PRO A 124 -16.98 -9.43 -0.86
C PRO A 124 -16.24 -9.28 -2.19
N ARG A 125 -16.94 -8.94 -3.27
CA ARG A 125 -16.32 -8.74 -4.58
C ARG A 125 -15.31 -7.59 -4.52
N PHE A 126 -15.67 -6.46 -3.92
CA PHE A 126 -14.75 -5.33 -3.69
C PHE A 126 -13.52 -5.73 -2.87
N ALA A 127 -13.70 -6.48 -1.79
CA ALA A 127 -12.59 -6.86 -0.92
C ALA A 127 -11.58 -7.76 -1.64
N TYR A 128 -12.06 -8.79 -2.35
CA TYR A 128 -11.17 -9.70 -3.10
C TYR A 128 -10.59 -9.04 -4.35
N ASP A 129 -11.31 -8.13 -5.02
CA ASP A 129 -10.74 -7.33 -6.12
C ASP A 129 -9.60 -6.42 -5.62
N SER A 130 -9.80 -5.79 -4.47
CA SER A 130 -8.78 -4.97 -3.81
C SER A 130 -7.56 -5.82 -3.40
N TYR A 131 -7.80 -7.04 -2.91
CA TYR A 131 -6.72 -7.94 -2.50
C TYR A 131 -5.91 -8.43 -3.70
N ARG A 132 -6.53 -8.93 -4.78
CA ARG A 132 -5.76 -9.32 -5.98
C ARG A 132 -4.95 -8.17 -6.57
N ARG A 133 -5.47 -6.93 -6.51
CA ARG A 133 -4.75 -5.73 -6.97
C ARG A 133 -3.53 -5.45 -6.10
N LEU A 134 -3.65 -5.60 -4.77
CA LEU A 134 -2.48 -5.51 -3.89
C LEU A 134 -1.43 -6.55 -4.27
N LEU A 135 -1.82 -7.83 -4.46
CA LEU A 135 -0.89 -8.88 -4.87
C LEU A 135 -0.16 -8.55 -6.17
N ALA A 136 -0.85 -8.02 -7.19
CA ALA A 136 -0.20 -7.61 -8.43
C ALA A 136 0.73 -6.40 -8.24
N MET A 137 0.24 -5.33 -7.60
CA MET A 137 1.02 -4.11 -7.35
C MET A 137 2.26 -4.39 -6.50
N PHE A 138 2.10 -5.09 -5.39
CA PHE A 138 3.21 -5.44 -4.50
C PHE A 138 4.22 -6.35 -5.21
N GLY A 139 3.73 -7.35 -5.96
CA GLY A 139 4.57 -8.30 -6.65
C GLY A 139 5.45 -7.62 -7.68
N ASN A 140 4.86 -6.71 -8.47
CA ASN A 140 5.59 -5.95 -9.46
C ASN A 140 6.53 -4.92 -8.83
N VAL A 141 6.01 -4.06 -7.95
CA VAL A 141 6.75 -2.89 -7.45
C VAL A 141 7.81 -3.27 -6.40
N VAL A 142 7.55 -4.26 -5.54
CA VAL A 142 8.45 -4.66 -4.45
C VAL A 142 9.34 -5.83 -4.83
N TYR A 143 8.79 -6.85 -5.50
CA TYR A 143 9.54 -8.06 -5.88
C TYR A 143 9.97 -8.11 -7.34
N GLY A 144 9.61 -7.11 -8.16
CA GLY A 144 9.99 -7.07 -9.58
C GLY A 144 9.34 -8.16 -10.43
N LEU A 145 8.22 -8.73 -9.97
CA LEU A 145 7.48 -9.75 -10.73
C LEU A 145 6.84 -9.11 -11.97
N SER A 146 6.79 -9.88 -13.05
CA SER A 146 6.25 -9.38 -14.33
C SER A 146 4.77 -9.07 -14.21
N GLU A 147 4.37 -7.83 -14.50
CA GLU A 147 2.96 -7.41 -14.58
C GLU A 147 2.18 -8.31 -15.57
N LYS A 148 2.81 -8.64 -16.70
CA LYS A 148 2.26 -9.55 -17.70
C LYS A 148 1.88 -10.91 -17.13
N ALA A 149 2.62 -11.44 -16.14
CA ALA A 149 2.28 -12.73 -15.54
C ALA A 149 0.95 -12.68 -14.78
N PHE A 150 0.68 -11.57 -14.08
CA PHE A 150 -0.61 -11.34 -13.41
C PHE A 150 -1.74 -11.12 -14.41
N ASP A 151 -1.49 -10.37 -15.49
CA ASP A 151 -2.47 -10.15 -16.57
C ASP A 151 -2.82 -11.43 -17.33
N ASP A 152 -1.86 -12.31 -17.55
CA ASP A 152 -2.06 -13.59 -18.24
C ASP A 152 -2.99 -14.52 -17.43
N VAL A 153 -2.89 -14.50 -16.09
CA VAL A 153 -3.82 -15.22 -15.21
C VAL A 153 -5.25 -14.68 -15.34
N LEU A 154 -5.43 -13.36 -15.30
CA LEU A 154 -6.75 -12.72 -15.49
C LEU A 154 -7.33 -13.03 -16.88
N THR A 155 -6.49 -12.92 -17.92
CA THR A 155 -6.89 -13.17 -19.30
C THR A 155 -7.28 -14.62 -19.52
N THR A 156 -6.53 -15.56 -18.94
CA THR A 156 -6.85 -16.99 -19.00
C THR A 156 -8.19 -17.28 -18.33
N MET A 157 -8.41 -16.76 -17.11
CA MET A 157 -9.67 -16.98 -16.41
C MET A 157 -10.87 -16.40 -17.18
N LYS A 158 -10.75 -15.17 -17.71
CA LYS A 158 -11.81 -14.56 -18.52
C LYS A 158 -12.10 -15.37 -19.77
N ARG A 159 -11.07 -15.83 -20.48
CA ARG A 159 -11.22 -16.66 -21.68
C ARG A 159 -11.94 -17.97 -21.36
N ASP A 160 -11.52 -18.66 -20.30
CA ASP A 160 -12.06 -19.97 -19.93
C ASP A 160 -13.51 -19.88 -19.43
N LYS A 161 -13.90 -18.73 -18.87
CA LYS A 161 -15.28 -18.43 -18.43
C LYS A 161 -16.14 -17.73 -19.48
N GLY A 162 -15.57 -17.27 -20.59
CA GLY A 162 -16.28 -16.50 -21.61
C GLY A 162 -16.63 -15.06 -21.19
N TYR A 163 -15.88 -14.47 -20.26
CA TYR A 163 -16.08 -13.08 -19.81
C TYR A 163 -15.43 -12.07 -20.74
N ALA A 164 -16.10 -10.93 -20.95
CA ALA A 164 -15.60 -9.85 -21.78
C ALA A 164 -14.77 -8.83 -20.99
N SER A 165 -15.06 -8.69 -19.70
CA SER A 165 -14.47 -7.68 -18.82
C SER A 165 -14.08 -8.25 -17.47
N ASP A 166 -13.13 -7.59 -16.78
CA ASP A 166 -12.83 -7.84 -15.37
C ASP A 166 -14.04 -7.58 -14.47
N LEU A 167 -14.99 -6.76 -14.93
CA LEU A 167 -16.23 -6.49 -14.20
C LEU A 167 -17.09 -7.75 -14.05
N ASP A 168 -17.00 -8.66 -15.02
CA ASP A 168 -17.78 -9.90 -15.05
C ASP A 168 -17.24 -10.97 -14.09
N LEU A 169 -16.03 -10.78 -13.55
CA LEU A 169 -15.43 -11.69 -12.57
C LEU A 169 -16.27 -11.71 -11.28
N THR A 170 -16.66 -12.93 -10.87
CA THR A 170 -17.38 -13.15 -9.62
C THR A 170 -16.42 -13.16 -8.43
N THR A 171 -16.97 -13.11 -7.21
CA THR A 171 -16.18 -13.27 -5.99
C THR A 171 -15.38 -14.58 -5.97
N THR A 172 -15.99 -15.68 -6.41
CA THR A 172 -15.33 -17.00 -6.46
C THR A 172 -14.16 -17.00 -7.46
N ASP A 173 -14.33 -16.33 -8.61
CA ASP A 173 -13.26 -16.18 -9.60
C ASP A 173 -12.11 -15.35 -9.03
N LEU A 174 -12.39 -14.25 -8.34
CA LEU A 174 -11.38 -13.41 -7.70
C LEU A 174 -10.59 -14.17 -6.63
N GLN A 175 -11.24 -15.00 -5.82
CA GLN A 175 -10.57 -15.87 -4.84
C GLN A 175 -9.64 -16.88 -5.53
N ALA A 176 -10.07 -17.47 -6.65
CA ALA A 176 -9.22 -18.36 -7.44
C ALA A 176 -8.02 -17.62 -8.08
N ILE A 177 -8.23 -16.39 -8.57
CA ILE A 177 -7.15 -15.52 -9.08
C ILE A 177 -6.13 -15.22 -7.98
N ILE A 178 -6.57 -14.89 -6.76
CA ILE A 178 -5.67 -14.65 -5.62
C ILE A 178 -4.79 -15.88 -5.36
N ALA A 179 -5.36 -17.08 -5.39
CA ALA A 179 -4.60 -18.31 -5.23
C ALA A 179 -3.56 -18.48 -6.36
N SER A 180 -3.93 -18.25 -7.62
CA SER A 180 -3.00 -18.27 -8.75
C SER A 180 -1.92 -17.19 -8.65
N PHE A 181 -2.24 -16.00 -8.14
CA PHE A 181 -1.27 -14.93 -7.93
C PHE A 181 -0.23 -15.33 -6.88
N LYS A 182 -0.64 -15.96 -5.76
CA LYS A 182 0.30 -16.47 -4.77
C LYS A 182 1.24 -17.53 -5.34
N GLN A 183 0.77 -18.38 -6.25
CA GLN A 183 1.62 -19.33 -6.96
C GLN A 183 2.69 -18.63 -7.81
N LEU A 184 2.40 -17.47 -8.41
CA LEU A 184 3.42 -16.69 -9.15
C LEU A 184 4.55 -16.21 -8.23
N TYR A 185 4.23 -15.86 -6.98
CA TYR A 185 5.25 -15.51 -5.99
C TYR A 185 6.12 -16.74 -5.68
N GLU A 186 5.51 -17.89 -5.39
CA GLU A 186 6.21 -19.13 -5.07
C GLU A 186 7.13 -19.58 -6.21
N GLN A 187 6.66 -19.50 -7.46
CA GLN A 187 7.45 -19.80 -8.66
C GLN A 187 8.68 -18.89 -8.81
N ALA A 188 8.62 -17.66 -8.29
CA ALA A 188 9.74 -16.72 -8.26
C ALA A 188 10.62 -16.87 -7.01
N GLY A 189 10.39 -17.90 -6.17
CA GLY A 189 11.10 -18.10 -4.90
C GLY A 189 10.78 -17.02 -3.86
N LYS A 190 9.59 -16.44 -3.94
CA LYS A 190 9.06 -15.43 -3.01
C LYS A 190 7.79 -15.96 -2.35
N THR A 191 7.41 -15.33 -1.25
CA THR A 191 6.09 -15.52 -0.63
C THR A 191 5.47 -14.15 -0.47
N PHE A 192 4.19 -14.01 -0.79
CA PHE A 192 3.48 -12.78 -0.45
C PHE A 192 3.42 -12.68 1.09
N PRO A 193 3.96 -11.61 1.70
CA PRO A 193 4.09 -11.50 3.15
C PRO A 193 2.75 -11.36 3.87
#